data_AF-A0A495JVM0-F1
#
_entry.id   AF-A0A495JVM0-F1
#
_cell.length_a   1.000
_cell.length_b   1.000
_cell.length_c   1.000
_cell.angle_alpha   90.00
_cell.angle_beta   90.00
_cell.angle_gamma   90.00
#
_symmetry.space_group_name_H-M   'P 1'
#
loop_
_entity.id
_entity.type
_entity.pdbx_description
1 polymer ?
#
loop_
_entity_poly.entity_id
_entity_poly.type
_entity_poly.pdbx_seq_one_letter_code
_entity_poly.pdbx_strand_id
1 'polypeptide(L)'
;MTAEDPKESRIARRLDTLFRSVPDTEPGPDGKPRAYTHRRVSEELRRRGVACSPQYIHMLRTGRRDNPAPEVVEGLAKVFDVEPKFFLADDEEVKGFEDQLALLVSLRDSGVRQVALRAFGLPADSLAFVLEVIKRERRLGGLPPDSP
;
A
#
# COMPACT_ATOMS: atom_id res chain seq x y z
N MET A 1 -8.18 22.45 23.52
CA MET A 1 -6.87 22.16 22.90
C MET A 1 -7.13 21.11 21.83
N THR A 2 -7.59 21.60 20.68
CA THR A 2 -8.13 20.81 19.58
C THR A 2 -6.98 20.14 18.85
N ALA A 3 -6.93 18.82 18.91
CA ALA A 3 -6.14 18.02 17.98
C ALA A 3 -6.62 18.38 16.56
N GLU A 4 -5.70 18.80 15.70
CA GLU A 4 -5.97 18.94 14.27
C GLU A 4 -6.54 17.62 13.75
N ASP A 5 -7.62 17.67 12.97
CA ASP A 5 -8.20 16.48 12.34
C ASP A 5 -7.14 15.83 11.42
N PRO A 6 -6.64 14.63 11.76
CA PRO A 6 -5.62 13.98 10.96
C PRO A 6 -6.32 13.44 9.71
N LYS A 7 -5.98 13.95 8.52
CA LYS A 7 -6.13 13.18 7.28
C LYS A 7 -5.44 11.82 7.52
N GLU A 8 -6.26 10.80 7.80
CA GLU A 8 -5.94 9.36 7.91
C GLU A 8 -4.47 9.04 8.22
N SER A 9 -4.13 8.74 9.49
CA SER A 9 -2.78 8.36 9.96
C SER A 9 -1.84 7.90 8.84
N ARG A 10 -0.83 8.73 8.51
CA ARG A 10 0.17 8.47 7.46
C ARG A 10 0.78 7.07 7.57
N ILE A 11 1.13 6.68 8.80
CA ILE A 11 1.66 5.35 9.11
C ILE A 11 0.63 4.26 8.81
N ALA A 12 -0.64 4.46 9.17
CA ALA A 12 -1.70 3.50 8.87
C ALA A 12 -1.86 3.30 7.36
N ARG A 13 -1.97 4.39 6.59
CA ARG A 13 -2.09 4.36 5.12
C ARG A 13 -0.91 3.61 4.50
N ARG A 14 0.31 4.00 4.84
CA ARG A 14 1.54 3.41 4.29
C ARG A 14 1.71 1.95 4.67
N LEU A 15 1.42 1.60 5.92
CA LEU A 15 1.45 0.21 6.38
C LEU A 15 0.40 -0.64 5.66
N ASP A 16 -0.83 -0.16 5.51
CA ASP A 16 -1.87 -0.88 4.77
C ASP A 16 -1.51 -1.09 3.29
N THR A 17 -0.93 -0.07 2.64
CA THR A 17 -0.39 -0.20 1.27
C THR A 17 0.65 -1.31 1.19
N LEU A 18 1.61 -1.38 2.12
CA LEU A 18 2.63 -2.44 2.12
C LEU A 18 2.04 -3.83 2.32
N PHE A 19 1.08 -3.98 3.25
CA PHE A 19 0.36 -5.25 3.44
C PHE A 19 -0.37 -5.72 2.18
N ARG A 20 -0.87 -4.80 1.35
CA ARG A 20 -1.58 -5.10 0.10
C ARG A 20 -0.65 -5.31 -1.10
N SER A 21 0.51 -4.65 -1.12
CA SER A 21 1.40 -4.58 -2.30
C SER A 21 2.57 -5.56 -2.23
N VAL A 22 3.10 -5.79 -1.03
CA VAL A 22 4.30 -6.62 -0.81
C VAL A 22 3.88 -8.05 -0.46
N PRO A 23 4.29 -9.06 -1.24
CA PRO A 23 4.07 -10.46 -0.86
C PRO A 23 4.99 -10.86 0.31
N ASP A 24 4.53 -11.81 1.11
CA ASP A 24 5.36 -12.48 2.13
C ASP A 24 6.57 -13.13 1.46
N THR A 25 7.74 -12.97 2.07
CA THR A 25 9.00 -13.56 1.64
C THR A 25 8.98 -15.09 1.69
N GLU A 26 8.11 -15.68 2.53
CA GLU A 26 7.88 -17.13 2.52
C GLU A 26 6.67 -17.49 1.64
N PRO A 27 6.85 -18.34 0.61
CA PRO A 27 5.75 -18.80 -0.22
C PRO A 27 4.72 -19.61 0.59
N GLY A 28 3.48 -19.59 0.10
CA GLY A 28 2.40 -20.41 0.62
C GLY A 28 2.64 -21.92 0.44
N PRO A 29 1.80 -22.77 1.05
CA PRO A 29 1.90 -24.23 0.93
C PRO A 29 1.81 -24.74 -0.52
N ASP A 30 1.19 -23.93 -1.40
CA ASP A 30 1.03 -24.17 -2.83
C ASP A 30 2.16 -23.55 -3.68
N GLY A 31 3.23 -23.05 -3.04
CA GLY A 31 4.36 -22.39 -3.70
C GLY A 31 4.06 -20.98 -4.20
N LYS A 32 2.86 -20.44 -3.97
CA LYS A 32 2.46 -19.12 -4.47
C LYS A 32 2.81 -18.02 -3.46
N PRO A 33 3.10 -16.79 -3.93
CA PRO A 33 3.22 -15.63 -3.06
C PRO A 33 1.94 -15.43 -2.26
N ARG A 34 2.05 -15.30 -0.93
CA ARG A 34 0.93 -15.00 -0.03
C ARG A 34 1.03 -13.58 0.49
N ALA A 35 -0.09 -12.97 0.89
CA ALA A 35 -0.05 -11.68 1.56
C ALA A 35 0.50 -11.82 2.99
N TYR A 36 1.18 -10.77 3.49
CA TYR A 36 1.56 -10.72 4.89
C TYR A 36 0.34 -10.75 5.81
N THR A 37 0.44 -11.51 6.90
CA THR A 37 -0.53 -11.47 8.00
C THR A 37 0.04 -10.71 9.19
N HIS A 38 -0.81 -10.13 10.05
CA HIS A 38 -0.32 -9.46 11.26
C HIS A 38 0.50 -10.40 12.15
N ARG A 39 0.12 -11.68 12.24
CA ARG A 39 0.86 -12.71 12.97
C ARG A 39 2.27 -12.88 12.38
N ARG A 40 2.36 -13.00 11.06
CA ARG A 40 3.64 -13.17 10.36
C ARG A 40 4.58 -11.98 10.60
N VAL A 41 4.08 -10.76 10.42
CA VAL A 41 4.87 -9.54 10.67
C VAL A 41 5.32 -9.46 12.13
N SER A 42 4.45 -9.80 13.08
CA SER A 42 4.79 -9.87 14.51
C SER A 42 5.89 -10.89 14.81
N GLU A 43 5.83 -12.09 14.21
CA GLU A 43 6.88 -13.11 14.34
C GLU A 43 8.22 -12.64 13.76
N GLU A 44 8.18 -11.99 12.60
CA GLU A 44 9.35 -11.42 11.95
C GLU A 44 10.00 -10.28 12.74
N LEU A 45 9.20 -9.42 13.37
CA LEU A 45 9.69 -8.40 14.29
C LEU A 45 10.33 -9.03 15.54
N ARG A 46 9.70 -10.06 16.11
CA ARG A 46 10.25 -10.78 17.28
C ARG A 46 11.58 -11.46 16.97
N ARG A 47 11.73 -12.07 15.79
CA ARG A 47 13.01 -12.65 15.32
C ARG A 47 14.14 -11.62 15.28
N ARG A 48 13.80 -10.34 15.10
CA ARG A 48 14.73 -9.20 15.08
C ARG A 48 14.86 -8.50 16.45
N GLY A 49 14.33 -9.10 17.53
CA GLY A 49 14.39 -8.55 18.88
C GLY A 49 13.35 -7.45 19.18
N VAL A 50 12.44 -7.16 18.25
CA VAL A 50 11.42 -6.12 18.42
C VAL A 50 10.11 -6.74 18.92
N ALA A 51 9.75 -6.44 20.18
CA ALA A 51 8.53 -6.95 20.78
C ALA A 51 7.29 -6.20 20.23
N CYS A 52 6.59 -6.81 19.29
CA CYS A 52 5.40 -6.24 18.68
C CYS A 52 4.30 -7.30 18.57
N SER A 53 3.08 -7.00 19.02
CA SER A 53 1.96 -7.95 18.98
C SER A 53 1.16 -7.84 17.66
N PRO A 54 0.51 -8.91 17.18
CA PRO A 54 -0.34 -8.84 15.98
C PRO A 54 -1.47 -7.79 16.14
N GLN A 55 -1.99 -7.64 17.36
CA GLN A 55 -3.02 -6.66 17.68
C GLN A 55 -2.48 -5.23 17.58
N TYR A 56 -1.25 -4.98 18.02
CA TYR A 56 -0.62 -3.65 17.88
C TYR A 56 -0.40 -3.29 16.41
N ILE A 57 0.03 -4.24 15.57
CA ILE A 57 0.15 -4.05 14.11
C ILE A 57 -1.22 -3.71 13.50
N HIS A 58 -2.29 -4.41 13.89
CA HIS A 58 -3.64 -4.09 13.43
C HIS A 58 -4.07 -2.67 13.85
N MET A 59 -3.77 -2.26 15.09
CA MET A 59 -4.06 -0.90 15.55
C MET A 59 -3.27 0.16 14.78
N LEU A 60 -2.00 -0.09 14.44
CA LEU A 60 -1.21 0.79 13.59
C LEU A 60 -1.81 0.90 12.19
N ARG A 61 -2.19 -0.24 11.60
CA ARG A 61 -2.75 -0.33 10.25
C ARG A 61 -4.14 0.32 10.12
N THR A 62 -4.89 0.40 11.22
CA THR A 62 -6.21 1.03 11.27
C THR A 62 -6.18 2.48 11.80
N GLY A 63 -4.99 3.01 12.12
CA GLY A 63 -4.83 4.34 12.67
C GLY A 63 -5.31 4.49 14.12
N ARG A 64 -5.76 3.41 14.79
CA ARG A 64 -6.06 3.42 16.23
C ARG A 64 -4.83 3.71 17.08
N ARG A 65 -3.64 3.44 16.53
CA ARG A 65 -2.34 3.92 17.00
C ARG A 65 -1.61 4.48 15.79
N ASP A 66 -0.87 5.56 15.99
CA ASP A 66 -0.22 6.31 14.92
C ASP A 66 1.20 6.75 15.27
N ASN A 67 1.62 6.60 16.53
CA ASN A 67 2.96 6.90 16.99
C ASN A 67 3.69 5.65 17.52
N PRO A 68 4.16 4.75 16.63
CA PRO A 68 5.00 3.62 17.01
C PRO A 68 6.39 4.04 17.46
N ALA A 69 7.00 3.25 18.35
CA ALA A 69 8.40 3.46 18.74
C ALA A 69 9.34 3.33 17.52
N PRO A 70 10.48 4.06 17.49
CA PRO A 70 11.43 4.02 16.37
C PRO A 70 11.86 2.59 15.98
N GLU A 71 12.11 1.74 16.98
CA GLU A 71 12.48 0.32 16.77
C GLU A 71 11.40 -0.47 16.01
N VAL A 72 10.12 -0.14 16.23
CA VAL A 72 9.00 -0.76 15.51
C VAL A 72 8.95 -0.26 14.08
N VAL A 73 9.19 1.03 13.83
CA VAL A 73 9.25 1.60 12.48
C VAL A 73 10.39 0.96 11.67
N GLU A 74 11.59 0.91 12.23
CA GLU A 74 12.74 0.28 11.59
C GLU A 74 12.51 -1.22 11.35
N GLY A 75 11.91 -1.91 12.32
CA GLY A 75 11.55 -3.30 12.18
C GLY A 75 10.56 -3.54 11.04
N LEU A 76 9.49 -2.72 10.96
CA LEU A 76 8.49 -2.82 9.90
C LEU A 76 9.12 -2.55 8.54
N ALA A 77 9.96 -1.53 8.44
CA ALA A 77 10.69 -1.20 7.21
C ALA A 77 11.53 -2.38 6.71
N LYS A 78 12.26 -3.04 7.60
CA LYS A 78 13.05 -4.26 7.28
C LYS A 78 12.20 -5.48 6.91
N VAL A 79 10.97 -5.58 7.42
CA VAL A 79 10.07 -6.69 7.06
C VAL A 79 9.53 -6.53 5.64
N PHE A 80 9.18 -5.30 5.26
CA PHE A 80 8.62 -4.98 3.94
C PHE A 80 9.68 -4.59 2.90
N ASP A 81 10.96 -4.65 3.26
CA ASP A 81 12.10 -4.28 2.42
C ASP A 81 12.01 -2.85 1.86
N VAL A 82 11.66 -1.90 2.74
CA VAL A 82 11.60 -0.46 2.45
C VAL A 82 12.51 0.33 3.39
N GLU A 83 12.88 1.55 3.02
CA GLU A 83 13.62 2.43 3.92
C GLU A 83 12.73 2.93 5.08
N PRO A 84 13.22 3.05 6.34
CA PRO A 84 12.43 3.56 7.47
C PRO A 84 11.85 4.95 7.22
N LYS A 85 12.56 5.78 6.45
CA LYS A 85 12.10 7.12 6.04
C LYS A 85 10.76 7.04 5.30
N PHE A 86 10.43 5.92 4.65
CA PHE A 86 9.14 5.74 4.00
C PHE A 86 7.97 5.94 4.96
N PHE A 87 8.09 5.65 6.26
CA PHE A 87 6.99 5.88 7.20
C PHE A 87 6.92 7.32 7.73
N LEU A 88 8.02 8.07 7.64
CA LEU A 88 8.21 9.35 8.32
C LEU A 88 8.23 10.54 7.36
N ALA A 89 8.77 10.36 6.15
CA ALA A 89 8.92 11.37 5.11
C ALA A 89 7.57 11.98 4.71
N ASP A 90 7.60 13.21 4.20
CA ASP A 90 6.41 13.85 3.68
C ASP A 90 5.90 13.19 2.40
N ASP A 91 4.61 13.37 2.13
CA ASP A 91 3.92 12.67 1.04
C ASP A 91 4.58 12.95 -0.32
N GLU A 92 5.04 14.18 -0.57
CA GLU A 92 5.72 14.55 -1.81
C GLU A 92 7.06 13.80 -2.01
N GLU A 93 7.78 13.47 -0.93
CA GLU A 93 9.07 12.78 -1.02
C GLU A 93 8.94 11.30 -1.40
N VAL A 94 7.80 10.68 -1.06
CA VAL A 94 7.54 9.26 -1.32
C VAL A 94 6.49 9.02 -2.38
N LYS A 95 5.88 10.07 -2.93
CA LYS A 95 4.76 9.99 -3.89
C LYS A 95 5.03 9.02 -5.03
N GLY A 96 6.17 9.16 -5.72
CA GLY A 96 6.51 8.27 -6.82
C GLY A 96 6.62 6.79 -6.43
N PHE A 97 7.04 6.49 -5.19
CA PHE A 97 7.07 5.13 -4.67
C PHE A 97 5.67 4.63 -4.26
N GLU A 98 4.85 5.49 -3.63
CA GLU A 98 3.45 5.18 -3.33
C GLU A 98 2.63 4.91 -4.60
N ASP A 99 2.84 5.68 -5.67
CA ASP A 99 2.17 5.50 -6.97
C ASP A 99 2.55 4.17 -7.62
N GLN A 100 3.82 3.77 -7.56
CA GLN A 100 4.30 2.47 -8.04
C GLN A 100 3.67 1.32 -7.24
N LEU A 101 3.60 1.42 -5.92
CA LEU A 101 2.94 0.41 -5.08
C LEU A 101 1.45 0.33 -5.38
N ALA A 102 0.78 1.47 -5.54
CA ALA A 102 -0.64 1.54 -5.89
C ALA A 102 -0.92 0.89 -7.26
N LEU A 103 -0.05 1.10 -8.25
CA LEU A 103 -0.13 0.44 -9.54
C LEU A 103 -0.02 -1.08 -9.41
N LEU A 104 0.97 -1.58 -8.65
CA LEU A 104 1.14 -3.02 -8.41
C LEU A 104 -0.08 -3.65 -7.74
N VAL A 105 -0.69 -2.96 -6.78
CA VAL A 105 -1.93 -3.41 -6.13
C VAL A 105 -3.07 -3.44 -7.15
N SER A 106 -3.21 -2.40 -7.96
CA SER A 106 -4.28 -2.29 -8.96
C SER A 106 -4.18 -3.38 -10.02
N LEU A 107 -2.98 -3.74 -10.45
CA LEU A 107 -2.75 -4.82 -11.40
C LEU A 107 -3.10 -6.21 -10.85
N ARG A 108 -3.32 -6.38 -9.54
CA ARG A 108 -3.82 -7.65 -8.99
C ARG A 108 -5.28 -7.91 -9.38
N ASP A 109 -6.07 -6.87 -9.59
CA ASP A 109 -7.44 -6.99 -10.08
C ASP A 109 -7.44 -7.54 -11.52
N SER A 110 -8.21 -8.60 -11.75
CA SER A 110 -8.23 -9.27 -13.06
C SER A 110 -8.85 -8.41 -14.15
N GLY A 111 -9.82 -7.55 -13.82
CA GLY A 111 -10.44 -6.59 -14.74
C GLY A 111 -9.48 -5.48 -15.12
N VAL A 112 -8.80 -4.88 -14.15
CA VAL A 112 -7.77 -3.84 -14.39
C VAL A 112 -6.64 -4.40 -15.27
N ARG A 113 -6.16 -5.61 -14.96
CA ARG A 113 -5.11 -6.27 -15.75
C ARG A 113 -5.54 -6.53 -17.19
N GLN A 114 -6.80 -6.91 -17.42
CA GLN A 114 -7.34 -7.13 -18.76
C GLN A 114 -7.43 -5.85 -19.60
N VAL A 115 -7.75 -4.71 -18.97
CA VAL A 115 -7.74 -3.40 -19.63
C VAL A 115 -6.31 -3.00 -19.99
N ALA A 116 -5.37 -3.11 -19.06
CA ALA A 116 -3.97 -2.76 -19.28
C ALA A 116 -3.34 -3.56 -20.44
N LEU A 117 -3.56 -4.88 -20.48
CA LEU A 117 -3.03 -5.75 -21.54
C LEU A 117 -3.58 -5.42 -22.93
N ARG A 118 -4.81 -4.91 -23.03
CA ARG A 118 -5.44 -4.51 -24.30
C ARG A 118 -5.09 -3.09 -24.73
N ALA A 119 -4.84 -2.22 -23.76
CA ALA A 119 -4.39 -0.86 -24.00
C ALA A 119 -2.93 -0.83 -24.50
N PHE A 120 -2.14 -1.86 -24.19
CA PHE A 120 -0.75 -1.96 -24.64
C PHE A 120 -0.65 -1.99 -26.16
N GLY A 121 0.10 -1.04 -26.72
CA GLY A 121 0.31 -0.91 -28.18
C GLY A 121 -0.73 -0.04 -28.89
N LEU A 122 -1.69 0.55 -28.18
CA LEU A 122 -2.57 1.56 -28.78
C LEU A 122 -1.79 2.83 -29.16
N PRO A 123 -2.14 3.48 -30.29
CA PRO A 123 -1.68 4.83 -30.58
C PRO A 123 -2.06 5.80 -29.47
N ALA A 124 -1.25 6.84 -29.26
CA ALA A 124 -1.44 7.81 -28.17
C ALA A 124 -2.85 8.42 -28.16
N ASP A 125 -3.38 8.80 -29.33
CA ASP A 125 -4.72 9.39 -29.45
C ASP A 125 -5.83 8.40 -29.08
N SER A 126 -5.68 7.13 -29.45
CA SER A 126 -6.63 6.07 -29.08
C SER A 126 -6.58 5.77 -27.58
N LEU A 127 -5.39 5.77 -26.99
CA LEU A 127 -5.23 5.61 -25.55
C LEU A 127 -5.86 6.78 -24.78
N ALA A 128 -5.66 8.01 -25.26
CA ALA A 128 -6.27 9.20 -24.67
C ALA A 128 -7.81 9.12 -24.70
N PHE A 129 -8.39 8.64 -25.81
CA PHE A 129 -9.83 8.42 -25.90
C PHE A 129 -10.34 7.39 -24.88
N VAL A 130 -9.65 6.25 -24.75
CA VAL A 130 -9.99 5.21 -23.75
C VAL A 130 -9.93 5.78 -22.34
N LEU A 131 -8.93 6.58 -22.01
CA LEU A 131 -8.81 7.25 -20.72
C LEU A 131 -10.00 8.18 -20.44
N GLU A 132 -10.49 8.94 -21.44
CA GLU A 132 -11.66 9.78 -21.27
C GLU A 132 -12.96 8.99 -21.03
N VAL A 133 -13.11 7.83 -21.68
CA VAL A 133 -14.21 6.91 -21.40
C VAL A 133 -14.14 6.42 -19.95
N ILE A 134 -12.97 5.97 -19.48
CA ILE A 134 -12.78 5.52 -18.10
C ILE A 134 -13.12 6.65 -17.10
N LYS A 135 -12.59 7.86 -17.31
CA LYS A 135 -12.88 9.03 -16.46
C LYS A 135 -14.38 9.35 -16.43
N ARG A 136 -15.08 9.23 -17.57
CA ARG A 136 -16.53 9.44 -17.64
C ARG A 136 -17.29 8.41 -16.79
N GLU A 137 -16.98 7.13 -16.94
CA GLU A 137 -17.64 6.07 -16.18
C GLU A 137 -17.39 6.21 -14.67
N ARG A 138 -16.18 6.59 -14.26
CA ARG A 138 -15.88 6.89 -12.85
C ARG A 138 -16.76 8.00 -12.29
N ARG A 139 -16.91 9.11 -13.02
CA ARG A 139 -17.77 10.23 -12.62
C ARG A 139 -19.24 9.78 -12.49
N LEU A 140 -19.74 8.99 -13.44
CA LEU A 140 -21.09 8.45 -13.39
C LEU A 140 -21.30 7.50 -12.19
N GLY A 141 -20.27 6.74 -11.83
CA GLY A 141 -20.27 5.86 -10.66
C GLY A 141 -20.04 6.57 -9.32
N GLY A 142 -19.87 7.90 -9.30
CA GLY A 142 -19.59 8.66 -8.08
C GLY A 142 -18.22 8.38 -7.45
N LEU A 143 -17.27 7.85 -8.23
CA LEU A 143 -15.91 7.59 -7.77
C LEU A 143 -15.08 8.89 -7.71
N PRO A 144 -14.15 9.02 -6.75
CA PRO A 144 -13.25 10.16 -6.68
C PRO A 144 -12.37 10.26 -7.95
N PRO A 145 -11.87 11.47 -8.27
CA PRO A 145 -10.96 11.66 -9.42
C PRO A 145 -9.73 10.74 -9.30
N ASP A 146 -9.20 10.32 -10.45
CA ASP A 146 -7.97 9.53 -10.48
C ASP A 146 -6.85 10.31 -9.77
N SER A 147 -6.15 9.66 -8.84
CA SER A 147 -4.92 10.23 -8.29
C SER A 147 -3.87 10.31 -9.41
N PRO A 148 -3.13 11.44 -9.52
CA PRO A 148 -2.15 11.67 -10.58
C PRO A 148 -1.00 10.67 -10.56
#